data_AF-A0A2S2F876-F1
#
_entry.id   AF-A0A2S2F876-F1
#
_cell.length_a   1.000
_cell.length_b   1.000
_cell.length_c   1.000
_cell.angle_alpha   90.00
_cell.angle_beta   90.00
_cell.angle_gamma   90.00
#
_symmetry.space_group_name_H-M   'P 1'
#
loop_
_entity.id
_entity.type
_entity.pdbx_description
1 polymer ?
#
loop_
_entity_poly.entity_id
_entity_poly.type
_entity_poly.pdbx_seq_one_letter_code
_entity_poly.pdbx_strand_id
1 'polypeptide(L)'
;MKKLSLEDFIKKSRIVHGDKYDYSESVYKGALQKIKIICPTHGAFEQIANNHLQGMNCPNCANTDKAKPKKNLDSFLKKAKTIHGDKYDYSESVYKGAQKKIKIICPTHGAFEQVVNNHLHGSGCSRCPRKKRATKKPNV
;
A
#
# COMPACT_ATOMS: atom_id res chain seq x y z
N MET A 1 -27.26 10.90 27.51
CA MET A 1 -26.10 10.96 26.59
C MET A 1 -26.01 12.37 26.01
N LYS A 2 -24.87 13.06 26.18
CA LYS A 2 -24.67 14.42 25.65
C LYS A 2 -24.46 14.33 24.13
N LYS A 3 -25.32 14.97 23.34
CA LYS A 3 -25.12 15.06 21.88
C LYS A 3 -23.89 15.92 21.62
N LEU A 4 -22.94 15.40 20.85
CA LEU A 4 -21.76 16.14 20.41
C LEU A 4 -22.22 17.36 19.60
N SER A 5 -21.72 18.56 19.92
CA SER A 5 -21.97 19.76 19.11
C SER A 5 -20.98 19.87 17.94
N LEU A 6 -21.21 20.82 17.03
CA LEU A 6 -20.23 21.17 15.99
C LEU A 6 -18.91 21.66 16.63
N GLU A 7 -18.98 22.45 17.69
CA GLU A 7 -17.78 22.92 18.40
C GLU A 7 -16.97 21.78 19.00
N ASP A 8 -17.65 20.80 19.62
CA ASP A 8 -16.98 19.62 20.16
C ASP A 8 -16.33 18.78 19.05
N PHE A 9 -16.98 18.67 17.90
CA PHE A 9 -16.41 18.03 16.72
C PHE A 9 -15.15 18.77 16.24
N ILE A 10 -15.17 20.10 16.14
CA ILE A 10 -14.02 20.90 15.71
C ILE A 10 -12.86 20.75 16.70
N LYS A 11 -13.12 20.83 18.01
CA LYS A 11 -12.11 20.62 19.06
C LYS A 11 -11.43 19.25 18.91
N LYS A 12 -12.23 18.18 18.76
CA LYS A 12 -11.70 16.82 18.55
C LYS A 12 -10.94 16.70 17.23
N SER A 13 -11.43 17.32 16.17
CA SER A 13 -10.77 17.28 14.87
C SER A 13 -9.42 17.99 14.90
N ARG A 14 -9.28 19.09 15.64
CA ARG A 14 -8.00 19.79 15.84
C ARG A 14 -6.99 18.96 16.64
N ILE A 15 -7.44 18.11 17.58
CA ILE A 15 -6.54 17.17 18.27
C ILE A 15 -5.92 16.17 17.28
N VAL A 16 -6.69 15.74 16.27
CA VAL A 16 -6.27 14.70 15.31
C VAL A 16 -5.48 15.27 14.14
N HIS A 17 -5.88 16.45 13.64
CA HIS A 17 -5.38 17.02 12.38
C HIS A 17 -4.68 18.37 12.54
N GLY A 18 -4.63 18.94 13.74
CA GLY A 18 -4.21 20.33 13.96
C GLY A 18 -5.13 21.32 13.25
N ASP A 19 -4.56 22.43 12.77
CA ASP A 19 -5.26 23.48 12.02
C ASP A 19 -5.31 23.22 10.51
N LYS A 20 -5.16 21.96 10.10
CA LYS A 20 -5.07 21.56 8.68
C LYS A 20 -6.33 21.81 7.87
N TYR A 21 -7.50 21.74 8.50
CA TYR A 21 -8.79 21.76 7.81
C TYR A 21 -9.65 22.92 8.30
N ASP A 22 -10.40 23.51 7.37
CA ASP A 22 -11.41 24.52 7.67
C ASP A 22 -12.81 23.86 7.79
N TYR A 23 -13.57 24.33 8.78
CA TYR A 23 -14.90 23.87 9.15
C TYR A 23 -15.93 25.01 9.12
N SER A 24 -15.59 26.16 8.53
CA SER A 24 -16.45 27.35 8.42
C SER A 24 -17.81 27.08 7.78
N GLU A 25 -17.88 26.12 6.86
CA GLU A 25 -19.12 25.68 6.20
C GLU A 25 -19.64 24.32 6.70
N SER A 26 -19.12 23.81 7.81
CA SER A 26 -19.48 22.48 8.34
C SER A 26 -20.80 22.52 9.11
N VAL A 27 -21.67 21.53 8.86
CA VAL A 27 -22.88 21.30 9.66
C VAL A 27 -22.80 19.90 10.28
N TYR A 28 -22.70 19.83 11.61
CA TYR A 28 -22.63 18.55 12.32
C TYR A 28 -24.03 17.99 12.61
N LYS A 29 -24.36 16.85 11.97
CA LYS A 29 -25.66 16.16 12.12
C LYS A 29 -25.58 14.87 12.94
N GLY A 30 -24.38 14.40 13.27
CA GLY A 30 -24.14 13.18 14.05
C GLY A 30 -22.87 12.44 13.63
N ALA A 31 -22.40 11.51 14.47
CA ALA A 31 -21.10 10.86 14.30
C ALA A 31 -21.01 9.98 13.04
N LEU A 32 -22.13 9.34 12.67
CA LEU A 32 -22.23 8.50 11.47
C LEU A 32 -22.72 9.28 10.24
N GLN A 33 -22.98 10.59 10.38
CA GLN A 33 -23.41 11.44 9.28
C GLN A 33 -22.21 12.06 8.58
N LYS A 34 -22.42 12.40 7.30
CA LYS A 34 -21.44 13.16 6.54
C LYS A 34 -21.36 14.58 7.07
N ILE A 35 -20.15 15.12 7.10
CA ILE A 35 -19.82 16.50 7.39
C ILE A 35 -18.96 17.04 6.25
N LYS A 36 -19.27 18.26 5.80
CA LYS A 36 -18.44 19.02 4.85
C LYS A 36 -17.19 19.50 5.59
N ILE A 37 -16.02 19.28 5.02
CA ILE A 37 -14.71 19.71 5.54
C ILE A 37 -13.94 20.35 4.38
N ILE A 38 -13.22 21.43 4.63
CA ILE A 38 -12.50 22.16 3.59
C ILE A 38 -11.01 21.86 3.71
N CYS A 39 -10.45 21.25 2.66
CA CYS A 39 -9.01 21.05 2.51
C CYS A 39 -8.39 22.31 1.89
N PRO A 40 -7.30 22.86 2.46
CA PRO A 40 -6.68 24.10 1.97
C PRO A 40 -6.14 23.98 0.54
N THR A 41 -5.80 22.77 0.08
CA THR A 41 -5.21 22.55 -1.25
C THR A 41 -6.18 21.90 -2.25
N HIS A 42 -7.27 21.29 -1.80
CA HIS A 42 -8.17 20.51 -2.65
C HIS A 42 -9.64 20.92 -2.54
N GLY A 43 -9.95 21.94 -1.74
CA GLY A 43 -11.31 22.45 -1.54
C GLY A 43 -12.18 21.59 -0.64
N ALA A 44 -13.49 21.81 -0.72
CA ALA A 44 -14.48 21.11 0.10
C ALA A 44 -14.62 19.64 -0.27
N PHE A 45 -14.71 18.79 0.74
CA PHE A 45 -14.99 17.36 0.62
C PHE A 45 -15.91 16.90 1.76
N GLU A 46 -16.56 15.75 1.60
CA GLU A 46 -17.41 15.17 2.63
C GLU A 46 -16.80 13.90 3.21
N GLN A 47 -16.89 13.73 4.52
CA GLN A 47 -16.57 12.48 5.21
C GLN A 47 -17.55 12.20 6.33
N ILE A 48 -17.65 10.92 6.73
CA ILE A 48 -18.34 10.56 7.97
C ILE A 48 -17.57 11.19 9.14
N ALA A 49 -18.26 11.92 10.01
CA ALA A 49 -17.63 12.66 11.09
C ALA A 49 -16.75 11.77 11.98
N ASN A 50 -17.21 10.58 12.35
CA ASN A 50 -16.42 9.64 13.14
C ASN A 50 -15.15 9.17 12.40
N ASN A 51 -15.19 8.98 11.09
CA ASN A 51 -14.02 8.59 10.31
C ASN A 51 -12.97 9.71 10.27
N HIS A 52 -13.43 10.96 10.13
CA HIS A 52 -12.55 12.13 10.22
C HIS A 52 -11.87 12.21 11.59
N LEU A 53 -12.63 12.00 12.67
CA LEU A 53 -12.09 11.94 14.04
C LEU A 53 -11.15 10.75 14.29
N GLN A 54 -11.16 9.72 13.44
CA GLN A 54 -10.20 8.62 13.47
C GLN A 54 -8.93 8.90 12.67
N GLY A 55 -8.77 10.09 12.09
CA GLY A 55 -7.58 10.48 11.35
C GLY A 55 -7.66 10.24 9.84
N MET A 56 -8.85 9.96 9.29
CA MET A 56 -9.00 10.00 7.83
C MET A 56 -8.69 11.39 7.30
N ASN A 57 -7.80 11.44 6.31
CA ASN A 57 -7.40 12.66 5.65
C ASN A 57 -8.30 12.92 4.42
N CYS A 58 -8.22 14.13 3.88
CA CYS A 58 -8.77 14.47 2.56
C CYS A 58 -8.39 13.38 1.53
N PRO A 59 -9.35 12.84 0.75
CA PRO A 59 -9.08 11.76 -0.21
C PRO A 59 -8.03 12.12 -1.25
N ASN A 60 -7.98 13.40 -1.67
CA ASN A 60 -7.00 13.89 -2.63
C ASN A 60 -5.61 13.96 -2.00
N CYS A 61 -5.45 14.53 -0.80
CA CYS A 61 -4.18 14.48 -0.05
C CYS A 61 -3.71 13.04 0.20
N ALA A 62 -4.63 12.12 0.53
CA ALA A 62 -4.27 10.72 0.76
C ALA A 62 -3.86 9.98 -0.52
N ASN A 63 -4.14 10.55 -1.69
CA ASN A 63 -3.82 9.97 -2.99
C ASN A 63 -2.64 10.66 -3.70
N THR A 64 -2.24 11.88 -3.31
CA THR A 64 -1.08 12.58 -3.89
C THR A 64 0.24 11.85 -3.63
N ASP A 65 0.38 11.14 -2.51
CA ASP A 65 1.58 10.35 -2.18
C ASP A 65 1.52 8.89 -2.66
N LYS A 66 0.41 8.48 -3.30
CA LYS A 66 0.26 7.14 -3.89
C LYS A 66 0.70 7.11 -5.35
N ALA A 67 1.80 7.76 -5.68
CA ALA A 67 2.59 7.33 -6.82
C ALA A 67 3.03 5.89 -6.51
N LYS A 68 2.21 4.90 -6.90
CA LYS A 68 2.60 3.49 -6.84
C LYS A 68 3.98 3.43 -7.48
N PRO A 69 5.04 3.00 -6.78
CA PRO A 69 6.36 2.93 -7.38
C PRO A 69 6.20 2.18 -8.69
N LYS A 70 6.59 2.81 -9.80
CA LYS A 70 6.53 2.18 -11.12
C LYS A 70 7.23 0.84 -10.96
N LYS A 71 6.48 -0.26 -11.09
CA LYS A 71 7.07 -1.59 -11.00
C LYS A 71 7.99 -1.72 -12.21
N ASN A 72 9.28 -1.53 -11.99
CA ASN A 72 10.34 -1.58 -12.97
C ASN A 72 11.29 -2.74 -12.62
N LEU A 73 12.31 -2.94 -13.44
CA LEU A 73 13.29 -4.01 -13.23
C LEU A 73 13.97 -3.89 -11.86
N ASP A 74 14.37 -2.69 -11.44
CA ASP A 74 15.02 -2.47 -10.13
C ASP A 74 14.14 -2.90 -8.95
N SER A 75 12.85 -2.55 -9.00
CA SER A 75 11.87 -2.98 -8.00
C SER A 75 11.75 -4.49 -7.92
N PHE A 76 11.78 -5.15 -9.08
CA PHE A 76 11.78 -6.61 -9.16
C PHE A 76 13.07 -7.20 -8.57
N LEU A 77 14.25 -6.71 -8.95
CA LEU A 77 15.54 -7.21 -8.50
C LEU A 77 15.69 -7.12 -6.98
N LYS A 78 15.30 -6.00 -6.38
CA LYS A 78 15.30 -5.83 -4.91
C LYS A 78 14.47 -6.92 -4.22
N LYS A 79 13.25 -7.16 -4.71
CA LYS A 79 12.36 -8.19 -4.13
C LYS A 79 12.87 -9.60 -4.39
N ALA A 80 13.35 -9.87 -5.60
CA ALA A 80 13.89 -11.16 -5.97
C ALA A 80 15.10 -11.51 -5.09
N LYS A 81 15.99 -10.54 -4.83
CA LYS A 81 17.11 -10.68 -3.89
C LYS A 81 16.65 -10.95 -2.46
N THR A 82 15.58 -10.32 -1.98
CA THR A 82 15.02 -10.64 -0.64
C THR A 82 14.53 -12.09 -0.53
N ILE A 83 13.97 -12.65 -1.61
CA ILE A 83 13.32 -13.97 -1.59
C ILE A 83 14.32 -15.09 -1.89
N HIS A 84 15.20 -14.86 -2.87
CA HIS A 84 16.10 -15.88 -3.42
C HIS A 84 17.57 -15.64 -3.09
N GLY A 85 17.92 -14.48 -2.51
CA GLY A 85 19.31 -14.07 -2.34
C GLY A 85 20.01 -13.86 -3.69
N ASP A 86 21.28 -14.21 -3.76
CA ASP A 86 22.09 -14.17 -4.98
C ASP A 86 22.02 -15.50 -5.78
N LYS A 87 20.91 -16.24 -5.66
CA LYS A 87 20.74 -17.58 -6.27
C LYS A 87 20.59 -17.56 -7.79
N TYR A 88 20.08 -16.46 -8.34
CA TYR A 88 19.78 -16.35 -9.76
C TYR A 88 20.43 -15.11 -10.36
N ASP A 89 20.80 -15.22 -11.62
CA ASP A 89 21.24 -14.10 -12.43
C ASP A 89 20.07 -13.56 -13.28
N TYR A 90 20.00 -12.23 -13.35
CA TYR A 90 18.99 -11.46 -14.05
C TYR A 90 19.60 -10.49 -15.08
N SER A 91 20.88 -10.65 -15.42
CA SER A 91 21.64 -9.84 -16.38
C SER A 91 20.95 -9.71 -17.75
N GLU A 92 20.28 -10.77 -18.20
CA GLU A 92 19.52 -10.79 -19.46
C GLU A 92 17.98 -10.67 -19.27
N SER A 93 17.53 -10.26 -18.09
CA SER A 93 16.11 -10.16 -17.77
C SER A 93 15.48 -8.84 -18.23
N VAL A 94 14.38 -8.92 -18.97
CA VAL A 94 13.58 -7.73 -19.34
C VAL A 94 12.25 -7.73 -18.58
N TYR A 95 12.04 -6.71 -17.76
CA TYR A 95 10.78 -6.55 -17.02
C TYR A 95 9.68 -5.98 -17.92
N LYS A 96 8.67 -6.79 -18.25
CA LYS A 96 7.50 -6.39 -19.07
C LYS A 96 6.19 -6.27 -18.28
N GLY A 97 6.24 -6.51 -16.96
CA GLY A 97 5.07 -6.44 -16.07
C GLY A 97 4.93 -7.64 -15.13
N ALA A 98 4.14 -7.50 -14.07
CA ALA A 98 4.05 -8.49 -12.99
C ALA A 98 3.42 -9.82 -13.41
N GLN A 99 2.53 -9.81 -14.41
CA GLN A 99 1.88 -11.00 -14.96
C GLN A 99 2.58 -11.54 -16.21
N LYS A 100 3.68 -10.90 -16.64
CA LYS A 100 4.46 -11.35 -17.78
C LYS A 100 5.58 -12.27 -17.31
N LYS A 101 6.04 -13.12 -18.22
CA LYS A 101 7.22 -13.95 -17.99
C LYS A 101 8.47 -13.08 -18.00
N ILE A 102 9.43 -13.43 -17.14
CA ILE A 102 10.77 -12.89 -17.10
C ILE A 102 11.77 -14.04 -17.27
N LYS A 103 12.82 -13.81 -18.04
CA LYS A 103 13.94 -14.73 -18.19
C LYS A 103 14.77 -14.69 -16.91
N ILE A 104 15.10 -15.84 -16.34
CA ILE A 104 15.87 -15.98 -15.10
C ILE A 104 16.95 -17.01 -15.35
N ILE A 105 18.19 -16.73 -14.95
CA ILE A 105 19.32 -17.61 -15.18
C ILE A 105 19.64 -18.33 -13.88
N CYS A 106 19.50 -19.64 -13.87
CA CYS A 106 20.02 -20.48 -12.80
C CYS A 106 21.49 -20.81 -13.10
N PRO A 107 22.44 -20.46 -12.22
CA PRO A 107 23.87 -20.72 -12.46
C PRO A 107 24.20 -22.19 -12.74
N THR A 108 23.40 -23.13 -12.23
CA THR A 108 23.64 -24.58 -12.37
C THR A 108 22.80 -25.25 -13.46
N HIS A 109 21.68 -24.65 -13.88
CA HIS A 109 20.70 -25.30 -14.76
C HIS A 109 20.35 -24.48 -16.01
N GLY A 110 20.94 -23.30 -16.16
CA GLY A 110 20.74 -22.40 -17.28
C GLY A 110 19.50 -21.52 -17.17
N ALA A 111 19.16 -20.88 -18.30
CA ALA A 111 18.04 -19.95 -18.39
C ALA A 111 16.69 -20.67 -18.37
N PHE A 112 15.73 -20.09 -17.66
CA PHE A 112 14.33 -20.51 -17.63
C PHE A 112 13.41 -19.30 -17.51
N GLU A 113 12.12 -19.47 -17.79
CA GLU A 113 11.13 -18.40 -17.70
C GLU A 113 10.16 -18.64 -16.55
N GLN A 114 9.81 -17.57 -15.84
CA GLN A 114 8.70 -17.58 -14.88
C GLN A 114 7.88 -16.30 -14.95
N VAL A 115 6.59 -16.39 -14.61
CA VAL A 115 5.79 -15.20 -14.33
C VAL A 115 6.43 -14.46 -13.16
N VAL A 116 6.68 -13.15 -13.35
CA VAL A 116 7.32 -12.29 -12.34
C VAL A 116 6.69 -12.48 -10.97
N ASN A 117 5.36 -12.43 -10.88
CA ASN A 117 4.66 -12.58 -9.61
C ASN A 117 4.93 -13.95 -8.98
N ASN A 118 4.89 -15.04 -9.74
CA ASN A 118 5.15 -16.39 -9.21
C ASN A 118 6.58 -16.51 -8.68
N HIS A 119 7.55 -15.93 -9.39
CA HIS A 119 8.94 -15.87 -8.94
C HIS A 119 9.06 -15.10 -7.61
N LEU A 120 8.37 -13.97 -7.50
CA LEU A 120 8.30 -13.18 -6.26
C LEU A 120 7.47 -13.84 -5.14
N HIS A 121 6.82 -14.97 -5.38
CA HIS A 121 6.22 -15.81 -4.32
C HIS A 121 7.14 -16.97 -3.89
N GLY A 122 8.38 -16.97 -4.35
CA GLY A 122 9.37 -18.00 -4.05
C GLY A 122 9.42 -19.14 -5.07
N SER A 123 8.74 -19.02 -6.22
CA SER A 123 8.96 -19.97 -7.32
C SER A 123 10.37 -19.79 -7.88
N GLY A 124 11.00 -20.89 -8.27
CA GLY A 124 12.38 -20.89 -8.75
C GLY A 124 12.63 -22.01 -9.75
N CYS A 125 13.89 -22.25 -10.10
CA CYS A 125 14.28 -23.32 -11.01
C CYS A 125 13.72 -24.67 -10.53
N SER A 126 13.02 -25.39 -11.41
CA SER A 126 12.39 -26.69 -11.11
C SER A 126 13.40 -27.81 -10.86
N ARG A 127 14.61 -27.67 -11.41
CA ARG A 127 15.71 -28.62 -11.24
C ARG A 127 16.52 -28.37 -9.97
N CYS A 128 16.39 -27.18 -9.37
CA CYS A 128 17.03 -26.89 -8.10
C CYS A 128 16.29 -27.57 -6.94
N PRO A 129 17.01 -28.15 -5.97
CA PRO A 129 16.39 -28.68 -4.76
C PRO A 129 15.63 -27.55 -4.04
N ARG A 130 14.35 -27.79 -3.74
CA ARG A 130 13.54 -26.86 -2.96
C ARG A 130 14.02 -26.92 -1.51
N LYS A 131 14.46 -25.79 -0.95
CA LYS A 131 14.67 -25.69 0.50
C LYS A 131 13.32 -25.97 1.17
N LYS A 132 13.27 -26.93 2.09
CA LYS A 132 12.05 -27.25 2.85
C LYS A 132 11.54 -25.95 3.47
N ARG A 133 10.30 -25.55 3.16
CA ARG A 133 9.66 -24.44 3.88
C ARG A 133 9.57 -24.86 5.35
N ALA A 134 10.19 -24.11 6.26
CA ALA A 134 9.87 -24.23 7.67
C ALA A 134 8.39 -23.87 7.82
N THR A 135 7.55 -24.89 7.96
CA THR A 135 6.14 -24.70 8.30
C THR A 135 6.11 -24.09 9.69
N LYS A 136 5.74 -22.81 9.79
CA LYS A 136 5.26 -22.28 11.07
C LYS A 136 3.99 -23.05 11.38
N LYS A 137 4.08 -24.07 12.25
CA LYS A 137 2.90 -24.71 12.85
C LYS A 137 2.06 -23.59 13.49
N PRO A 138 0.76 -23.50 13.21
CA PRO A 138 -0.11 -22.71 14.08
C PRO A 138 -0.09 -23.36 15.46
N ASN A 139 0.17 -22.54 16.48
CA ASN A 139 0.04 -22.92 17.88
C ASN A 139 -1.47 -23.16 18.11
N VAL A 140 -1.85 -24.42 18.36
CA VAL A 140 -3.09 -24.79 19.04
C VAL A 140 -2.72 -25.08 20.48
#